data_AF-A0A2V6FSB0-F1
#
_entry.id   AF-A0A2V6FSB0-F1
#
_cell.length_a   1.000
_cell.length_b   1.000
_cell.length_c   1.000
_cell.angle_alpha   90.00
_cell.angle_beta   90.00
_cell.angle_gamma   90.00
#
_symmetry.space_group_name_H-M   'P 1'
#
loop_
_entity.id
_entity.type
_entity.pdbx_description
1 polymer ?
#
loop_
_entity_poly.entity_id
_entity_poly.type
_entity_poly.pdbx_seq_one_letter_code
_entity_poly.pdbx_strand_id
1 'polypeptide(L)'
;MQGTFGRQAIPMVWDFFETNPFGGSVGDWNSLIDLELNAIRGALQTGDVPASVVRASATELPYEDAYFDVIVTDPPYYDNVPYADLSDFFYVWLKRSVGHLYPEHFATELTPKKREAIADSGRHGGSKEQARRSYETMMSDAFKEAHRVLKSNGVLTVVYAHKTTLGWTTLVDSLRVSGFTVTQAWPLDTELKTRLRSRDSSALASSIFLVARKRDEAATGDYESEVQPELRSLVRERVDTLWEMGISGADLVIACVGAGLERFLTEVETVVLDTILQKLSKAVGGNGSRSRSLAGLDPATRFYVLWRYTYGAAELEAGEAIIFANGTHVELDGPLGLSTGSRALVEKKKAKYKLRDFIERGGDDDLGLPDENTGETRATIDVLHRLLWLLEKRPPLIPEFIADAQPNLDQLRLVAQALAGPALKGCELENISPTAEQSALSKLLANWSTVMEGKAAREDRRVGQQSLGI
;
A
#
# COMPACT_ATOMS: atom_id res chain seq x y z
N MET A 1 -12.55 1.49 31.52
CA MET A 1 -13.15 1.16 30.19
C MET A 1 -12.10 1.23 29.07
N GLN A 2 -10.89 0.68 29.26
CA GLN A 2 -9.96 0.58 28.14
C GLN A 2 -10.50 -0.50 27.18
N GLY A 3 -10.72 -0.15 25.91
CA GLY A 3 -11.16 -1.10 24.89
C GLY A 3 -12.66 -1.21 24.65
N THR A 4 -13.53 -0.58 25.47
CA THR A 4 -14.99 -0.54 25.20
C THR A 4 -15.33 0.12 23.87
N PHE A 5 -14.55 1.13 23.47
CA PHE A 5 -14.59 1.75 22.15
C PHE A 5 -13.29 1.54 21.37
N GLY A 6 -12.51 0.51 21.73
CA GLY A 6 -11.23 0.21 21.07
C GLY A 6 -11.36 -0.37 19.65
N ARG A 7 -12.60 -0.63 19.22
CA ARG A 7 -12.97 -1.08 17.87
C ARG A 7 -14.34 -0.53 17.51
N GLN A 8 -14.72 -0.61 16.24
CA GLN A 8 -16.03 -0.23 15.69
C GLN A 8 -17.15 -1.20 16.09
N ALA A 9 -17.22 -1.56 17.37
CA ALA A 9 -18.22 -2.41 17.98
C ALA A 9 -18.29 -2.10 19.48
N ILE A 10 -19.36 -2.56 20.14
CA ILE A 10 -19.46 -2.54 21.61
C ILE A 10 -19.15 -3.96 22.10
N PRO A 11 -17.86 -4.34 22.27
CA PRO A 11 -17.51 -5.62 22.88
C PRO A 11 -18.06 -5.72 24.30
N MET A 12 -18.40 -6.93 24.73
CA MET A 12 -18.38 -7.22 26.16
C MET A 12 -16.94 -7.11 26.64
N VAL A 13 -16.68 -6.14 27.51
CA VAL A 13 -15.39 -5.92 28.16
C VAL A 13 -15.55 -6.28 29.63
N TRP A 14 -14.50 -6.80 30.25
CA TRP A 14 -14.52 -7.09 31.67
C TRP A 14 -14.71 -5.79 32.46
N ASP A 15 -15.74 -5.75 33.31
CA ASP A 15 -16.23 -4.55 34.01
C ASP A 15 -15.34 -4.07 35.17
N PHE A 16 -14.19 -4.69 35.40
CA PHE A 16 -13.35 -4.39 36.55
C PHE A 16 -12.18 -3.47 36.19
N PHE A 17 -12.14 -2.29 36.81
CA PHE A 17 -11.08 -1.31 36.68
C PHE A 17 -10.06 -1.49 37.82
N GLU A 18 -8.98 -2.22 37.57
CA GLU A 18 -7.79 -2.22 38.44
C GLU A 18 -6.70 -1.38 37.81
N THR A 19 -6.84 -0.06 37.89
CA THR A 19 -5.70 0.82 37.57
C THR A 19 -5.02 1.21 38.87
N ASN A 20 -3.72 0.92 38.97
CA ASN A 20 -2.91 1.38 40.10
C ASN A 20 -2.73 2.91 39.98
N PRO A 21 -3.23 3.72 40.93
CA PRO A 21 -3.08 5.18 40.90
C PRO A 21 -1.63 5.67 40.90
N PHE A 22 -0.68 4.79 41.24
CA PHE A 22 0.76 5.03 41.31
C PHE A 22 1.55 4.13 40.33
N GLY A 23 0.89 3.60 39.31
CA GLY A 23 1.44 2.58 38.40
C GLY A 23 2.45 3.09 37.38
N GLY A 24 2.62 4.41 37.22
CA GLY A 24 3.51 5.00 36.20
C GLY A 24 3.04 4.71 34.77
N SER A 25 1.75 4.48 34.57
CA SER A 25 1.16 4.09 33.29
C SER A 25 -0.22 4.71 33.05
N VAL A 26 -0.76 4.51 31.84
CA VAL A 26 -2.01 5.14 31.39
C VAL A 26 -3.16 4.85 32.38
N GLY A 27 -3.74 5.92 32.92
CA GLY A 27 -4.87 5.86 33.86
C GLY A 27 -4.49 6.00 35.34
N ASP A 28 -3.19 6.15 35.66
CA ASP A 28 -2.72 6.57 36.98
C ASP A 28 -3.03 8.05 37.27
N TRP A 29 -2.79 8.52 38.50
CA TRP A 29 -3.12 9.90 38.87
C TRP A 29 -2.32 10.95 38.09
N ASN A 30 -1.04 10.70 37.85
CA ASN A 30 -0.20 11.68 37.16
C ASN A 30 -0.63 11.84 35.69
N SER A 31 -0.87 10.73 35.00
CA SER A 31 -1.32 10.73 33.61
C SER A 31 -2.69 11.40 33.44
N LEU A 32 -3.61 11.21 34.39
CA LEU A 32 -4.91 11.91 34.37
C LEU A 32 -4.75 13.41 34.61
N ILE A 33 -3.94 13.82 35.60
CA ILE A 33 -3.67 15.24 35.87
C ILE A 33 -2.98 15.90 34.68
N ASP A 34 -2.00 15.23 34.08
CA ASP A 34 -1.29 15.74 32.90
C ASP A 34 -2.22 15.91 31.70
N LEU A 35 -3.15 14.97 31.50
CA LEU A 35 -4.17 15.07 30.45
C LEU A 35 -5.05 16.31 30.63
N GLU A 36 -5.53 16.56 31.86
CA GLU A 36 -6.32 17.76 32.18
C GLU A 36 -5.51 19.05 32.05
N LEU A 37 -4.26 19.08 32.53
CA LEU A 37 -3.38 20.24 32.39
C LEU A 37 -3.11 20.55 30.92
N ASN A 38 -2.90 19.53 30.09
CA ASN A 38 -2.72 19.70 28.65
C ASN A 38 -3.99 20.19 27.97
N ALA A 39 -5.17 19.70 28.36
CA ALA A 39 -6.45 20.19 27.86
C ALA A 39 -6.68 21.67 28.20
N ILE A 40 -6.40 22.08 29.45
CA ILE A 40 -6.51 23.48 29.89
C ILE A 40 -5.51 24.35 29.12
N ARG A 41 -4.25 23.92 29.01
CA ARG A 41 -3.23 24.65 28.24
C ARG A 41 -3.63 24.81 26.77
N GLY A 42 -4.17 23.76 26.15
CA GLY A 42 -4.69 23.82 24.79
C GLY A 42 -5.86 24.80 24.66
N ALA A 43 -6.80 24.78 25.59
CA ALA A 43 -7.92 25.71 25.62
C ALA A 43 -7.50 27.18 25.85
N LEU A 44 -6.41 27.42 26.58
CA LEU A 44 -5.83 28.76 26.75
C LEU A 44 -5.07 29.26 25.51
N GLN A 45 -4.67 28.36 24.60
CA GLN A 45 -3.95 28.69 23.37
C GLN A 45 -4.87 28.98 22.19
N THR A 46 -6.16 28.64 22.27
CA THR A 46 -7.12 28.98 21.21
C THR A 46 -7.42 30.49 21.25
N GLY A 47 -7.33 31.16 20.09
CA GLY A 47 -7.60 32.59 19.99
C GLY A 47 -9.07 32.95 20.22
N ASP A 48 -9.36 34.24 20.37
CA ASP A 48 -10.68 34.80 20.71
C ASP A 48 -11.76 34.63 19.62
N VAL A 49 -11.48 33.90 18.53
CA VAL A 49 -12.43 33.70 17.43
C VAL A 49 -13.12 32.35 17.60
N PRO A 50 -14.40 32.30 17.99
CA PRO A 50 -15.11 31.04 18.16
C PRO A 50 -15.33 30.35 16.81
N ALA A 51 -15.22 29.01 16.80
CA ALA A 51 -15.62 28.21 15.66
C ALA A 51 -17.16 28.17 15.54
N SER A 52 -17.67 28.25 14.31
CA SER A 52 -19.08 28.01 14.01
C SER A 52 -19.31 26.53 13.69
N VAL A 53 -20.23 25.89 14.42
CA VAL A 53 -20.61 24.50 14.19
C VAL A 53 -22.03 24.45 13.67
N VAL A 54 -22.21 23.84 12.50
CA VAL A 54 -23.50 23.75 11.82
C VAL A 54 -23.81 22.30 11.47
N ARG A 55 -25.01 21.84 11.79
CA ARG A 55 -25.51 20.53 11.35
C ARG A 55 -26.16 20.66 9.98
N ALA A 56 -25.47 20.22 8.94
CA ALA A 56 -25.97 20.20 7.56
C ALA A 56 -25.56 18.90 6.84
N SER A 57 -26.16 18.65 5.66
CA SER A 57 -25.71 17.59 4.76
C SER A 57 -24.53 18.09 3.96
N ALA A 58 -23.49 17.27 3.77
CA ALA A 58 -22.37 17.64 2.89
C ALA A 58 -22.81 17.81 1.41
N THR A 59 -23.97 17.26 1.04
CA THR A 59 -24.61 17.42 -0.27
C THR A 59 -25.43 18.69 -0.41
N GLU A 60 -25.66 19.44 0.67
CA GLU A 60 -26.55 20.60 0.72
C GLU A 60 -26.14 21.48 1.91
N LEU A 61 -25.13 22.32 1.69
CA LEU A 61 -24.53 23.18 2.68
C LEU A 61 -25.23 24.56 2.70
N PRO A 62 -25.53 25.12 3.89
CA PRO A 62 -26.25 26.39 4.04
C PRO A 62 -25.33 27.61 3.87
N TYR A 63 -24.49 27.59 2.84
CA TYR A 63 -23.57 28.67 2.50
C TYR A 63 -23.78 29.10 1.05
N GLU A 64 -23.51 30.37 0.78
CA GLU A 64 -23.54 30.92 -0.57
C GLU A 64 -22.43 30.30 -1.44
N ASP A 65 -22.52 30.52 -2.75
CA ASP A 65 -21.48 30.11 -3.69
C ASP A 65 -20.16 30.83 -3.36
N ALA A 66 -19.03 30.14 -3.55
CA ALA A 66 -17.69 30.70 -3.31
C ALA A 66 -17.50 31.31 -1.89
N TYR A 67 -18.06 30.67 -0.87
CA TYR A 67 -17.95 31.08 0.52
C TYR A 67 -16.60 30.73 1.18
N PHE A 68 -16.09 29.51 0.99
CA PHE A 68 -14.90 29.00 1.67
C PHE A 68 -13.61 29.19 0.86
N ASP A 69 -12.53 29.56 1.55
CA ASP A 69 -11.16 29.57 0.99
C ASP A 69 -10.53 28.18 0.96
N VAL A 70 -10.81 27.37 1.99
CA VAL A 70 -10.27 26.01 2.14
C VAL A 70 -11.35 25.10 2.67
N ILE A 71 -11.44 23.90 2.10
CA ILE A 71 -12.27 22.80 2.60
C ILE A 71 -11.33 21.65 2.94
N VAL A 72 -11.39 21.16 4.18
CA VAL A 72 -10.67 19.96 4.62
C VAL A 72 -11.72 18.96 5.06
N THR A 73 -11.72 17.76 4.47
CA THR A 73 -12.76 16.76 4.70
C THR A 73 -12.20 15.34 4.75
N ASP A 74 -12.82 14.51 5.56
CA ASP A 74 -12.55 13.09 5.71
C ASP A 74 -13.87 12.32 5.48
N PRO A 75 -14.19 11.96 4.21
CA PRO A 75 -15.46 11.34 3.87
C PRO A 75 -15.53 9.87 4.31
N PRO A 76 -16.74 9.32 4.51
CA PRO A 76 -16.90 7.89 4.81
C PRO A 76 -16.31 6.97 3.74
N TYR A 77 -15.74 5.85 4.19
CA TYR A 77 -15.08 4.87 3.32
C TYR A 77 -16.01 3.69 2.96
N TYR A 78 -16.70 3.74 1.83
CA TYR A 78 -17.51 2.63 1.30
C TYR A 78 -18.35 1.90 2.37
N ASP A 79 -18.12 0.61 2.61
CA ASP A 79 -18.79 -0.26 3.58
C ASP A 79 -17.95 -0.49 4.84
N ASN A 80 -16.88 0.30 5.06
CA ASN A 80 -15.96 0.09 6.19
C ASN A 80 -16.64 0.32 7.54
N VAL A 81 -17.44 1.39 7.67
CA VAL A 81 -17.99 1.81 8.97
C VAL A 81 -19.44 2.30 8.83
N PRO A 82 -20.40 1.66 9.52
CA PRO A 82 -21.77 2.18 9.61
C PRO A 82 -21.86 3.22 10.73
N TYR A 83 -21.36 4.44 10.47
CA TYR A 83 -21.22 5.50 11.49
C TYR A 83 -22.53 5.84 12.18
N ALA A 84 -23.62 5.95 11.43
CA ALA A 84 -24.91 6.27 12.02
C ALA A 84 -25.36 5.15 12.96
N ASP A 85 -25.19 3.87 12.61
CA ASP A 85 -25.59 2.73 13.45
C ASP A 85 -24.79 2.65 14.74
N LEU A 86 -23.48 2.90 14.67
CA LEU A 86 -22.64 3.00 15.86
C LEU A 86 -23.01 4.22 16.73
N SER A 87 -23.48 5.30 16.12
CA SER A 87 -23.86 6.53 16.83
C SER A 87 -25.17 6.41 17.61
N ASP A 88 -26.03 5.44 17.29
CA ASP A 88 -27.31 5.26 17.99
C ASP A 88 -27.13 5.01 19.49
N PHE A 89 -26.08 4.29 19.87
CA PHE A 89 -25.75 4.06 21.28
C PHE A 89 -25.59 5.39 22.03
N PHE A 90 -24.78 6.32 21.50
CA PHE A 90 -24.56 7.63 22.12
C PHE A 90 -25.78 8.54 22.01
N TYR A 91 -26.44 8.52 20.85
CA TYR A 91 -27.61 9.37 20.56
C TYR A 91 -28.72 9.18 21.59
N VAL A 92 -29.01 7.94 21.93
CA VAL A 92 -30.08 7.54 22.85
C VAL A 92 -29.83 8.04 24.27
N TRP A 93 -28.56 8.14 24.70
CA TRP A 93 -28.19 8.74 25.99
C TRP A 93 -28.19 10.26 25.93
N LEU A 94 -27.56 10.85 24.91
CA LEU A 94 -27.51 12.31 24.72
C LEU A 94 -28.93 12.92 24.62
N LYS A 95 -29.84 12.26 23.90
CA LYS A 95 -31.25 12.67 23.81
C LYS A 95 -31.92 12.77 25.18
N ARG A 96 -31.67 11.82 26.08
CA ARG A 96 -32.26 11.83 27.43
C ARG A 96 -31.63 12.88 28.34
N SER A 97 -30.33 13.11 28.20
CA SER A 97 -29.59 14.06 29.04
C SER A 97 -29.81 15.51 28.62
N VAL A 98 -29.67 15.81 27.33
CA VAL A 98 -29.64 17.19 26.79
C VAL A 98 -30.61 17.43 25.64
N GLY A 99 -31.43 16.45 25.25
CA GLY A 99 -32.32 16.59 24.10
C GLY A 99 -33.36 17.70 24.22
N HIS A 100 -33.74 18.08 25.44
CA HIS A 100 -34.62 19.22 25.71
C HIS A 100 -33.96 20.58 25.41
N LEU A 101 -32.62 20.65 25.40
CA LEU A 101 -31.86 21.85 25.02
C LEU A 101 -31.70 21.98 23.50
N TYR A 102 -31.75 20.86 22.77
CA TYR A 102 -31.50 20.78 21.33
C TYR A 102 -32.58 19.93 20.62
N PRO A 103 -33.87 20.30 20.70
CA PRO A 103 -34.97 19.49 20.17
C PRO A 103 -34.85 19.21 18.67
N GLU A 104 -34.28 20.14 17.91
CA GLU A 104 -34.00 20.02 16.48
C GLU A 104 -32.96 18.93 16.15
N HIS A 105 -32.08 18.59 17.10
CA HIS A 105 -31.07 17.55 16.99
C HIS A 105 -31.57 16.17 17.45
N PHE A 106 -32.52 16.16 18.38
CA PHE A 106 -33.00 14.94 19.05
C PHE A 106 -34.47 14.58 18.74
N ALA A 107 -35.02 15.10 17.63
CA ALA A 107 -36.41 14.90 17.25
C ALA A 107 -36.77 13.44 16.93
N THR A 108 -35.86 12.69 16.28
CA THR A 108 -36.09 11.29 15.89
C THR A 108 -35.73 10.32 17.01
N GLU A 109 -36.21 9.08 16.92
CA GLU A 109 -35.86 8.03 17.89
C GLU A 109 -34.39 7.64 17.82
N LEU A 110 -33.86 7.53 16.60
CA LEU A 110 -32.49 7.15 16.28
C LEU A 110 -31.83 8.18 15.36
N THR A 111 -30.55 7.96 15.07
CA THR A 111 -29.79 8.83 14.15
C THR A 111 -30.28 8.72 12.70
N PRO A 112 -30.14 9.78 11.88
CA PRO A 112 -30.55 9.74 10.47
C PRO A 112 -29.68 8.78 9.64
N LYS A 113 -30.29 7.77 9.01
CA LYS A 113 -29.58 6.78 8.16
C LYS A 113 -29.65 7.05 6.66
N LYS A 114 -30.72 7.72 6.21
CA LYS A 114 -31.04 7.85 4.77
C LYS A 114 -30.05 8.68 3.97
N ARG A 115 -29.40 9.65 4.60
CA ARG A 115 -28.43 10.57 3.98
C ARG A 115 -26.98 10.25 4.37
N GLU A 116 -26.71 9.02 4.79
CA GLU A 116 -25.36 8.56 5.09
C GLU A 116 -24.72 7.99 3.83
N ALA A 117 -23.56 8.52 3.45
CA ALA A 117 -22.80 8.05 2.29
C ALA A 117 -21.99 6.79 2.63
N ILE A 118 -22.67 5.64 2.78
CA ILE A 118 -22.02 4.32 2.94
C ILE A 118 -22.56 3.30 1.93
N ALA A 119 -21.75 2.32 1.56
CA ALA A 119 -22.09 1.26 0.62
C ALA A 119 -22.67 0.01 1.31
N ASP A 120 -23.65 0.20 2.21
CA ASP A 120 -24.27 -0.91 2.95
C ASP A 120 -25.37 -1.62 2.15
N SER A 121 -25.06 -2.82 1.64
CA SER A 121 -26.02 -3.67 0.92
C SER A 121 -27.31 -3.96 1.69
N GLY A 122 -27.28 -4.02 3.03
CA GLY A 122 -28.45 -4.24 3.87
C GLY A 122 -29.50 -3.14 3.71
N ARG A 123 -29.06 -1.89 3.50
CA ARG A 123 -29.95 -0.74 3.24
C ARG A 123 -30.54 -0.72 1.84
N HIS A 124 -30.01 -1.55 0.93
CA HIS A 124 -30.40 -1.63 -0.48
C HIS A 124 -30.93 -3.01 -0.84
N GLY A 125 -31.67 -3.66 0.07
CA GLY A 125 -32.34 -4.94 -0.20
C GLY A 125 -31.39 -6.09 -0.52
N GLY A 126 -30.14 -6.01 -0.05
CA GLY A 126 -29.08 -6.98 -0.30
C GLY A 126 -28.28 -6.79 -1.59
N SER A 127 -28.62 -5.79 -2.43
CA SER A 127 -27.86 -5.53 -3.67
C SER A 127 -26.61 -4.69 -3.38
N LYS A 128 -25.43 -5.28 -3.62
CA LYS A 128 -24.14 -4.59 -3.52
C LYS A 128 -23.98 -3.52 -4.59
N GLU A 129 -24.49 -3.78 -5.79
CA GLU A 129 -24.41 -2.87 -6.93
C GLU A 129 -25.20 -1.59 -6.66
N GLN A 130 -26.41 -1.71 -6.09
CA GLN A 130 -27.23 -0.56 -5.74
C GLN A 130 -26.59 0.26 -4.60
N ALA A 131 -26.07 -0.41 -3.58
CA ALA A 131 -25.38 0.27 -2.48
C ALA A 131 -24.14 1.03 -2.96
N ARG A 132 -23.35 0.42 -3.84
CA ARG A 132 -22.21 1.06 -4.47
C ARG A 132 -22.61 2.29 -5.28
N ARG A 133 -23.61 2.18 -6.17
CA ARG A 133 -24.08 3.32 -6.97
C ARG A 133 -24.62 4.45 -6.10
N SER A 134 -25.34 4.12 -5.03
CA SER A 134 -25.87 5.11 -4.08
C SER A 134 -24.73 5.87 -3.39
N TYR A 135 -23.71 5.14 -2.92
CA TYR A 135 -22.49 5.74 -2.34
C TYR A 135 -21.79 6.68 -3.33
N GLU A 136 -21.53 6.20 -4.55
CA GLU A 136 -20.84 6.96 -5.61
C GLU A 136 -21.60 8.25 -5.96
N THR A 137 -22.93 8.16 -6.04
CA THR A 137 -23.80 9.32 -6.31
C THR A 137 -23.72 10.34 -5.17
N MET A 138 -23.87 9.91 -3.92
CA MET A 138 -23.81 10.82 -2.77
C MET A 138 -22.44 11.47 -2.61
N MET A 139 -21.36 10.72 -2.85
CA MET A 139 -20.00 11.26 -2.85
C MET A 139 -19.80 12.32 -3.94
N SER A 140 -20.28 12.05 -5.15
CA SER A 140 -20.24 13.03 -6.24
C SER A 140 -21.05 14.29 -5.90
N ASP A 141 -22.24 14.15 -5.32
CA ASP A 141 -23.08 15.29 -4.96
C ASP A 141 -22.46 16.12 -3.83
N ALA A 142 -21.81 15.47 -2.85
CA ALA A 142 -21.06 16.16 -1.80
C ALA A 142 -19.86 16.94 -2.38
N PHE A 143 -19.15 16.39 -3.37
CA PHE A 143 -18.07 17.11 -4.03
C PHE A 143 -18.56 18.23 -4.94
N LYS A 144 -19.68 18.07 -5.65
CA LYS A 144 -20.29 19.18 -6.40
C LYS A 144 -20.68 20.32 -5.47
N GLU A 145 -21.21 19.99 -4.29
CA GLU A 145 -21.56 20.98 -3.30
C GLU A 145 -20.31 21.66 -2.72
N ALA A 146 -19.26 20.90 -2.42
CA ALA A 146 -17.96 21.45 -2.06
C ALA A 146 -17.41 22.38 -3.16
N HIS A 147 -17.56 21.99 -4.43
CA HIS A 147 -17.17 22.83 -5.56
C HIS A 147 -17.99 24.12 -5.60
N ARG A 148 -19.31 24.09 -5.37
CA ARG A 148 -20.15 25.28 -5.34
C ARG A 148 -19.67 26.28 -4.28
N VAL A 149 -19.46 25.82 -3.06
CA VAL A 149 -19.11 26.69 -1.92
C VAL A 149 -17.63 27.08 -1.84
N LEU A 150 -16.73 26.41 -2.58
CA LEU A 150 -15.32 26.77 -2.62
C LEU A 150 -15.07 27.96 -3.55
N LYS A 151 -14.21 28.91 -3.16
CA LYS A 151 -13.76 30.00 -4.04
C LYS A 151 -12.97 29.47 -5.24
N SER A 152 -12.86 30.27 -6.31
CA SER A 152 -12.10 29.90 -7.53
C SER A 152 -10.67 29.45 -7.23
N ASN A 153 -9.94 30.22 -6.41
CA ASN A 153 -8.57 29.92 -5.98
C ASN A 153 -8.50 29.05 -4.71
N GLY A 154 -9.64 28.52 -4.26
CA GLY A 154 -9.72 27.76 -3.04
C GLY A 154 -9.05 26.38 -3.15
N VAL A 155 -8.83 25.76 -1.99
CA VAL A 155 -8.19 24.44 -1.89
C VAL A 155 -9.15 23.45 -1.23
N LEU A 156 -9.32 22.29 -1.86
CA LEU A 156 -9.98 21.14 -1.26
C LEU A 156 -8.90 20.14 -0.83
N THR A 157 -8.91 19.71 0.43
CA THR A 157 -8.09 18.60 0.94
C THR A 157 -8.99 17.48 1.38
N VAL A 158 -8.84 16.31 0.76
CA VAL A 158 -9.59 15.09 1.10
C VAL A 158 -8.63 14.09 1.72
N VAL A 159 -8.92 13.67 2.94
CA VAL A 159 -8.22 12.55 3.59
C VAL A 159 -8.90 11.27 3.15
N TYR A 160 -8.12 10.31 2.65
CA TYR A 160 -8.67 9.02 2.28
C TYR A 160 -7.71 7.88 2.60
N ALA A 161 -8.26 6.76 3.05
CA ALA A 161 -7.50 5.55 3.33
C ALA A 161 -8.30 4.35 2.81
N HIS A 162 -7.87 3.81 1.67
CA HIS A 162 -8.49 2.62 1.10
C HIS A 162 -7.46 1.62 0.62
N LYS A 163 -7.74 0.34 0.85
CA LYS A 163 -6.83 -0.77 0.51
C LYS A 163 -6.78 -1.07 -0.97
N THR A 164 -7.86 -0.81 -1.70
CA THR A 164 -7.97 -1.20 -3.10
C THR A 164 -7.90 0.00 -4.02
N THR A 165 -7.18 -0.17 -5.13
CA THR A 165 -7.11 0.78 -6.25
C THR A 165 -8.50 1.19 -6.74
N LEU A 166 -9.47 0.27 -6.74
CA LEU A 166 -10.84 0.55 -7.16
C LEU A 166 -11.53 1.60 -6.29
N GLY A 167 -11.31 1.57 -4.98
CA GLY A 167 -11.86 2.59 -4.08
C GLY A 167 -11.22 3.97 -4.29
N TRP A 168 -9.95 4.00 -4.69
CA TRP A 168 -9.24 5.22 -5.09
C TRP A 168 -9.74 5.79 -6.40
N THR A 169 -9.90 4.93 -7.41
CA THR A 169 -10.46 5.26 -8.71
C THR A 169 -11.80 5.97 -8.57
N THR A 170 -12.72 5.40 -7.79
CA THR A 170 -14.03 6.02 -7.54
C THR A 170 -13.91 7.43 -6.96
N LEU A 171 -13.02 7.62 -5.98
CA LEU A 171 -12.83 8.92 -5.35
C LEU A 171 -12.29 9.95 -6.35
N VAL A 172 -11.25 9.59 -7.09
CA VAL A 172 -10.63 10.46 -8.08
C VAL A 172 -11.62 10.82 -9.20
N ASP A 173 -12.41 9.86 -9.68
CA ASP A 173 -13.43 10.13 -10.69
C ASP A 173 -14.54 11.04 -10.13
N SER A 174 -14.98 10.82 -8.89
CA SER A 174 -15.98 11.69 -8.25
C SER A 174 -15.49 13.13 -8.10
N LEU A 175 -14.20 13.35 -7.79
CA LEU A 175 -13.57 14.67 -7.78
C LEU A 175 -13.55 15.29 -9.19
N ARG A 176 -13.13 14.51 -10.19
CA ARG A 176 -13.06 14.94 -11.59
C ARG A 176 -14.42 15.36 -12.13
N VAL A 177 -15.45 14.52 -11.96
CA VAL A 177 -16.83 14.80 -12.41
C VAL A 177 -17.39 16.04 -11.71
N SER A 178 -16.94 16.31 -10.48
CA SER A 178 -17.34 17.49 -9.70
C SER A 178 -16.57 18.77 -10.06
N GLY A 179 -15.70 18.73 -11.08
CA GLY A 179 -14.96 19.90 -11.55
C GLY A 179 -13.64 20.17 -10.82
N PHE A 180 -13.14 19.20 -10.05
CA PHE A 180 -11.83 19.31 -9.40
C PHE A 180 -10.71 18.68 -10.23
N THR A 181 -9.51 19.22 -10.05
CA THR A 181 -8.26 18.62 -10.50
C THR A 181 -7.40 18.34 -9.28
N VAL A 182 -6.95 17.09 -9.12
CA VAL A 182 -5.99 16.73 -8.07
C VAL A 182 -4.63 17.30 -8.45
N THR A 183 -4.07 18.12 -7.58
CA THR A 183 -2.79 18.80 -7.78
C THR A 183 -1.65 18.13 -7.03
N GLN A 184 -1.94 17.52 -5.87
CA GLN A 184 -0.96 16.81 -5.06
C GLN A 184 -1.62 15.64 -4.33
N ALA A 185 -0.84 14.59 -4.09
CA ALA A 185 -1.18 13.47 -3.22
C ALA A 185 -0.03 13.23 -2.25
N TRP A 186 -0.34 13.20 -0.96
CA TRP A 186 0.64 13.06 0.12
C TRP A 186 0.27 11.89 1.04
N PRO A 187 1.11 10.84 1.13
CA PRO A 187 0.91 9.79 2.12
C PRO A 187 1.40 10.29 3.49
N LEU A 188 0.56 10.13 4.51
CA LEU A 188 0.85 10.47 5.90
C LEU A 188 0.61 9.24 6.79
N ASP A 189 1.57 8.96 7.67
CA ASP A 189 1.44 7.94 8.72
C ASP A 189 0.44 8.45 9.77
N THR A 190 -0.80 8.00 9.70
CA THR A 190 -1.87 8.42 10.63
C THR A 190 -2.24 7.33 11.65
N GLU A 191 -1.73 6.10 11.49
CA GLU A 191 -2.04 4.99 12.40
C GLU A 191 -0.93 4.76 13.45
N LEU A 192 -1.34 4.55 14.72
CA LEU A 192 -0.45 4.12 15.78
C LEU A 192 0.16 2.73 15.47
N LYS A 193 1.49 2.63 15.48
CA LYS A 193 2.28 1.39 15.27
C LYS A 193 1.87 0.22 16.18
N THR A 194 1.12 0.48 17.25
CA THR A 194 0.68 -0.46 18.29
C THR A 194 -0.64 -1.20 18.01
N ARG A 195 -1.17 -1.21 16.78
CA ARG A 195 -2.33 -2.06 16.44
C ARG A 195 -1.96 -3.55 16.53
N LEU A 196 -2.65 -4.28 17.41
CA LEU A 196 -2.54 -5.74 17.68
C LEU A 196 -2.82 -6.69 16.48
N ARG A 197 -2.98 -6.18 15.26
CA ARG A 197 -3.22 -6.96 14.03
C ARG A 197 -2.11 -6.84 12.97
N SER A 198 -1.01 -6.15 13.27
CA SER A 198 0.11 -5.91 12.33
C SER A 198 1.02 -7.13 12.07
N ARG A 199 0.71 -8.31 12.61
CA ARG A 199 1.64 -9.44 12.55
C ARG A 199 1.63 -10.20 11.22
N ASP A 200 0.54 -10.15 10.45
CA ASP A 200 0.42 -10.88 9.16
C ASP A 200 -0.49 -10.19 8.10
N SER A 201 -0.98 -8.96 8.33
CA SER A 201 -1.77 -8.23 7.32
C SER A 201 -1.13 -6.88 7.04
N SER A 202 -0.76 -6.63 5.79
CA SER A 202 -0.42 -5.29 5.27
C SER A 202 -1.67 -4.41 5.27
N ALA A 203 -2.13 -4.01 6.44
CA ALA A 203 -2.97 -2.83 6.55
C ALA A 203 -2.12 -1.67 6.05
N LEU A 204 -2.65 -0.86 5.11
CA LEU A 204 -2.04 0.43 4.80
C LEU A 204 -1.77 1.14 6.13
N ALA A 205 -0.49 1.42 6.39
CA ALA A 205 -0.08 2.17 7.57
C ALA A 205 -0.44 3.66 7.47
N SER A 206 -0.83 4.10 6.26
CA SER A 206 -0.79 5.49 5.84
C SER A 206 -2.12 5.92 5.22
N SER A 207 -2.61 7.11 5.60
CA SER A 207 -3.71 7.81 4.92
C SER A 207 -3.14 8.75 3.86
N ILE A 208 -3.82 8.94 2.75
CA ILE A 208 -3.36 9.86 1.69
C ILE A 208 -4.24 11.10 1.70
N PHE A 209 -3.57 12.23 1.65
CA PHE A 209 -4.17 13.54 1.58
C PHE A 209 -4.13 13.98 0.12
N LEU A 210 -5.30 14.03 -0.50
CA LEU A 210 -5.48 14.53 -1.86
C LEU A 210 -5.77 16.03 -1.80
N VAL A 211 -4.90 16.82 -2.42
CA VAL A 211 -5.07 18.26 -2.55
C VAL A 211 -5.60 18.55 -3.95
N ALA A 212 -6.81 19.07 -4.02
CA ALA A 212 -7.51 19.38 -5.25
C ALA A 212 -7.86 20.87 -5.34
N ARG A 213 -7.92 21.36 -6.58
CA ARG A 213 -8.34 22.73 -6.92
C ARG A 213 -9.42 22.69 -7.98
N LYS A 214 -10.20 23.76 -8.10
CA LYS A 214 -11.15 23.91 -9.20
C LYS A 214 -10.39 23.84 -10.53
N ARG A 215 -11.00 23.19 -11.51
CA ARG A 215 -10.44 23.05 -12.84
C ARG A 215 -10.66 24.35 -13.63
N ASP A 216 -9.57 25.08 -13.88
CA ASP A 216 -9.58 26.24 -14.77
C ASP A 216 -9.37 25.78 -16.21
N GLU A 217 -10.47 25.78 -16.98
CA GLU A 217 -10.58 25.41 -18.40
C GLU A 217 -10.10 24.00 -18.82
N ALA A 218 -10.83 23.40 -19.75
CA ALA A 218 -10.47 22.12 -20.33
C ALA A 218 -9.57 22.34 -21.54
N ALA A 219 -8.27 22.54 -21.32
CA ALA A 219 -7.30 22.41 -22.39
C ALA A 219 -7.25 20.94 -22.85
N THR A 220 -7.38 20.71 -24.16
CA THR A 220 -7.23 19.39 -24.77
C THR A 220 -5.86 19.33 -25.43
N GLY A 221 -4.98 18.47 -24.91
CA GLY A 221 -3.67 18.17 -25.51
C GLY A 221 -3.69 16.90 -26.33
N ASP A 222 -2.74 16.77 -27.26
CA ASP A 222 -2.52 15.53 -28.01
C ASP A 222 -1.92 14.45 -27.11
N TYR A 223 -2.50 13.25 -27.10
CA TYR A 223 -2.14 12.23 -26.13
C TYR A 223 -0.69 11.73 -26.31
N GLU A 224 -0.28 11.45 -27.54
CA GLU A 224 1.01 10.82 -27.82
C GLU A 224 2.18 11.81 -27.77
N SER A 225 1.97 13.02 -28.27
CA SER A 225 3.04 14.02 -28.38
C SER A 225 3.20 14.91 -27.15
N GLU A 226 2.13 15.14 -26.38
CA GLU A 226 2.15 16.10 -25.26
C GLU A 226 1.88 15.39 -23.92
N VAL A 227 0.75 14.71 -23.79
CA VAL A 227 0.29 14.15 -22.49
C VAL A 227 1.19 13.01 -22.02
N GLN A 228 1.51 12.05 -22.90
CA GLN A 228 2.27 10.86 -22.53
C GLN A 228 3.71 11.18 -22.09
N PRO A 229 4.49 12.02 -22.81
CA PRO A 229 5.84 12.39 -22.37
C PRO A 229 5.84 13.21 -21.08
N GLU A 230 4.92 14.17 -20.95
CA GLU A 230 4.80 15.02 -19.75
C GLU A 230 4.44 14.18 -18.52
N LEU A 231 3.48 13.26 -18.67
CA LEU A 231 3.10 12.30 -17.64
C LEU A 231 4.30 11.48 -17.15
N ARG A 232 5.06 10.90 -18.09
CA ARG A 232 6.24 10.08 -17.75
C ARG A 232 7.30 10.89 -17.03
N SER A 233 7.49 12.16 -17.41
CA SER A 233 8.43 13.05 -16.74
C SER A 233 7.98 13.36 -15.31
N LEU A 234 6.72 13.76 -15.14
CA LEU A 234 6.14 14.11 -13.85
C LEU A 234 6.17 12.94 -12.87
N VAL A 235 5.80 11.74 -13.33
CA VAL A 235 5.82 10.52 -12.50
C VAL A 235 7.24 10.20 -12.04
N ARG A 236 8.25 10.31 -12.92
CA ARG A 236 9.65 10.07 -12.53
C ARG A 236 10.15 11.06 -11.50
N GLU A 237 9.91 12.36 -11.72
CA GLU A 237 10.25 13.41 -10.77
C GLU A 237 9.59 13.17 -9.41
N ARG A 238 8.31 12.77 -9.41
CA ARG A 238 7.57 12.48 -8.20
C ARG A 238 8.13 11.26 -7.46
N VAL A 239 8.45 10.19 -8.18
CA VAL A 239 9.11 9.00 -7.61
C VAL A 239 10.45 9.37 -7.00
N ASP A 240 11.25 10.19 -7.68
CA ASP A 240 12.54 10.66 -7.16
C ASP A 240 12.38 11.45 -5.87
N THR A 241 11.48 12.43 -5.85
CA THR A 241 11.21 13.30 -4.70
C THR A 241 10.71 12.51 -3.49
N LEU A 242 9.70 11.66 -3.69
CA LEU A 242 9.10 10.88 -2.61
C LEU A 242 10.10 9.85 -2.04
N TRP A 243 10.93 9.26 -2.90
CA TRP A 243 12.00 8.37 -2.47
C TRP A 243 13.04 9.07 -1.59
N GLU A 244 13.46 10.28 -1.96
CA GLU A 244 14.39 11.09 -1.14
C GLU A 244 13.79 11.48 0.22
N MET A 245 12.46 11.63 0.30
CA MET A 245 11.73 11.85 1.54
C MET A 245 11.55 10.58 2.39
N GLY A 246 12.03 9.42 1.92
CA GLY A 246 11.94 8.13 2.62
C GLY A 246 10.61 7.38 2.42
N ILE A 247 9.74 7.87 1.53
CA ILE A 247 8.47 7.20 1.20
C ILE A 247 8.78 6.03 0.26
N SER A 248 8.27 4.84 0.60
CA SER A 248 8.59 3.59 -0.10
C SER A 248 7.38 2.66 -0.17
N GLY A 249 7.54 1.50 -0.84
CA GLY A 249 6.52 0.46 -0.92
C GLY A 249 5.21 0.89 -1.61
N ALA A 250 4.08 0.41 -1.09
CA ALA A 250 2.75 0.70 -1.61
C ALA A 250 2.41 2.21 -1.55
N ASP A 251 2.84 2.92 -0.52
CA ASP A 251 2.54 4.35 -0.35
C ASP A 251 3.16 5.20 -1.45
N LEU A 252 4.37 4.84 -1.92
CA LEU A 252 5.02 5.50 -3.05
C LEU A 252 4.21 5.34 -4.34
N VAL A 253 3.73 4.12 -4.61
CA VAL A 253 2.92 3.83 -5.81
C VAL A 253 1.61 4.60 -5.75
N ILE A 254 0.88 4.54 -4.63
CA ILE A 254 -0.42 5.18 -4.50
C ILE A 254 -0.28 6.72 -4.51
N ALA A 255 0.78 7.29 -3.91
CA ALA A 255 1.04 8.71 -3.98
C ALA A 255 1.32 9.21 -5.42
N CYS A 256 1.96 8.38 -6.25
CA CYS A 256 2.18 8.70 -7.66
C CYS A 256 0.91 8.55 -8.50
N VAL A 257 0.11 7.50 -8.25
CA VAL A 257 -1.15 7.22 -8.95
C VAL A 257 -2.27 8.20 -8.57
N GLY A 258 -2.33 8.59 -7.29
CA GLY A 258 -3.37 9.44 -6.71
C GLY A 258 -3.42 10.87 -7.28
N ALA A 259 -2.40 11.29 -8.03
CA ALA A 259 -2.34 12.59 -8.73
C ALA A 259 -3.29 12.71 -9.95
N GLY A 260 -4.38 11.92 -10.01
CA GLY A 260 -5.44 12.10 -10.99
C GLY A 260 -5.31 11.30 -12.29
N LEU A 261 -4.55 10.20 -12.29
CA LEU A 261 -4.10 9.54 -13.52
C LEU A 261 -4.81 8.21 -13.80
N GLU A 262 -6.08 8.07 -13.42
CA GLU A 262 -6.84 6.84 -13.56
C GLU A 262 -6.85 6.29 -15.00
N ARG A 263 -7.05 7.15 -16.01
CA ARG A 263 -7.06 6.72 -17.43
C ARG A 263 -5.68 6.23 -17.91
N PHE A 264 -4.64 6.54 -17.15
CA PHE A 264 -3.26 6.16 -17.41
C PHE A 264 -2.71 5.26 -16.30
N LEU A 265 -3.57 4.65 -15.48
CA LEU A 265 -3.15 3.93 -14.27
C LEU A 265 -2.11 2.85 -14.59
N THR A 266 -2.34 2.06 -15.64
CA THR A 266 -1.38 1.05 -16.10
C THR A 266 -0.07 1.68 -16.53
N GLU A 267 -0.10 2.80 -17.26
CA GLU A 267 1.11 3.47 -17.73
C GLU A 267 1.91 4.11 -16.59
N VAL A 268 1.23 4.78 -15.66
CA VAL A 268 1.82 5.37 -14.46
C VAL A 268 2.42 4.29 -13.59
N GLU A 269 1.68 3.22 -13.33
CA GLU A 269 2.16 2.10 -12.54
C GLU A 269 3.37 1.46 -13.19
N THR A 270 3.36 1.20 -14.50
CA THR A 270 4.54 0.69 -15.22
C THR A 270 5.73 1.65 -15.10
N VAL A 271 5.54 2.96 -15.25
CA VAL A 271 6.63 3.95 -15.13
C VAL A 271 7.17 4.01 -13.70
N VAL A 272 6.30 3.95 -12.68
CA VAL A 272 6.69 3.91 -11.28
C VAL A 272 7.50 2.65 -11.00
N LEU A 273 6.99 1.48 -11.38
CA LEU A 273 7.64 0.18 -11.17
C LEU A 273 8.98 0.12 -11.90
N ASP A 274 9.07 0.59 -13.14
CA ASP A 274 10.31 0.67 -13.90
C ASP A 274 11.33 1.60 -13.22
N THR A 275 10.89 2.75 -12.72
CA THR A 275 11.77 3.70 -12.01
C THR A 275 12.28 3.12 -10.70
N ILE A 276 11.42 2.40 -9.97
CA ILE A 276 11.79 1.64 -8.76
C ILE A 276 12.84 0.58 -9.11
N LEU A 277 12.62 -0.22 -10.17
CA LEU A 277 13.58 -1.23 -10.62
C LEU A 277 14.93 -0.62 -10.99
N GLN A 278 14.94 0.54 -11.65
CA GLN A 278 16.18 1.25 -11.98
C GLN A 278 16.92 1.74 -10.73
N LYS A 279 16.20 2.29 -9.74
CA LYS A 279 16.79 2.72 -8.46
C LYS A 279 17.33 1.53 -7.66
N LEU A 280 16.57 0.45 -7.55
CA LEU A 280 17.01 -0.79 -6.90
C LEU A 280 18.25 -1.36 -7.59
N SER A 281 18.27 -1.35 -8.93
CA SER A 281 19.45 -1.77 -9.71
C SER A 281 20.68 -0.94 -9.37
N LYS A 282 20.54 0.40 -9.32
CA LYS A 282 21.64 1.31 -8.94
C LYS A 282 22.11 1.08 -7.50
N ALA A 283 21.19 0.93 -6.55
CA ALA A 283 21.49 0.70 -5.14
C ALA A 283 22.27 -0.61 -4.90
N VAL A 284 22.03 -1.61 -5.75
CA VAL A 284 22.68 -2.93 -5.70
C VAL A 284 23.99 -2.97 -6.53
N GLY A 285 24.37 -1.89 -7.20
CA GLY A 285 25.62 -1.79 -7.99
C GLY A 285 25.48 -2.15 -9.47
N GLY A 286 24.25 -2.17 -9.99
CA GLY A 286 23.95 -2.33 -11.42
C GLY A 286 24.32 -1.08 -12.22
N ASN A 287 25.32 -1.20 -13.10
CA ASN A 287 25.69 -0.13 -14.04
C ASN A 287 24.98 -0.34 -15.38
N GLY A 288 23.96 0.48 -15.69
CA GLY A 288 23.45 0.93 -17.02
C GLY A 288 23.28 -0.03 -18.21
N SER A 289 23.79 -1.26 -18.13
CA SER A 289 23.77 -2.30 -19.14
C SER A 289 22.61 -3.24 -18.84
N ARG A 290 21.85 -3.64 -19.87
CA ARG A 290 20.71 -4.57 -19.73
C ARG A 290 21.08 -5.87 -19.00
N SER A 291 22.34 -6.30 -19.06
CA SER A 291 22.82 -7.51 -18.38
C SER A 291 23.02 -7.34 -16.86
N ARG A 292 23.07 -6.10 -16.35
CA ARG A 292 23.22 -5.76 -14.92
C ARG A 292 22.14 -4.78 -14.43
N SER A 293 20.95 -4.91 -14.98
CA SER A 293 19.77 -4.14 -14.57
C SER A 293 18.62 -5.10 -14.28
N LEU A 294 17.90 -4.86 -13.18
CA LEU A 294 16.68 -5.58 -12.85
C LEU A 294 15.61 -5.43 -13.94
N ALA A 295 15.65 -4.35 -14.72
CA ALA A 295 14.72 -4.12 -15.83
C ALA A 295 14.93 -5.08 -17.01
N GLY A 296 16.12 -5.69 -17.13
CA GLY A 296 16.45 -6.67 -18.16
C GLY A 296 16.18 -8.13 -17.76
N LEU A 297 15.58 -8.36 -16.59
CA LEU A 297 15.19 -9.68 -16.10
C LEU A 297 13.88 -10.16 -16.71
N ASP A 298 13.64 -11.46 -16.60
CA ASP A 298 12.39 -12.07 -17.02
C ASP A 298 11.17 -11.48 -16.26
N PRO A 299 9.98 -11.44 -16.90
CA PRO A 299 8.79 -10.83 -16.31
C PRO A 299 8.41 -11.39 -14.94
N ALA A 300 8.55 -12.71 -14.73
CA ALA A 300 8.22 -13.38 -13.47
C ALA A 300 9.14 -12.93 -12.31
N THR A 301 10.44 -12.78 -12.58
CA THR A 301 11.41 -12.31 -11.58
C THR A 301 11.20 -10.83 -11.25
N ARG A 302 10.90 -9.99 -12.25
CA ARG A 302 10.55 -8.57 -12.00
C ARG A 302 9.32 -8.45 -11.13
N PHE A 303 8.28 -9.21 -11.44
CA PHE A 303 7.05 -9.29 -10.64
C PHE A 303 7.36 -9.68 -9.19
N TYR A 304 8.18 -10.72 -8.98
CA TYR A 304 8.52 -11.18 -7.64
C TYR A 304 9.27 -10.11 -6.83
N VAL A 305 10.31 -9.50 -7.42
CA VAL A 305 11.10 -8.45 -6.75
C VAL A 305 10.23 -7.25 -6.40
N LEU A 306 9.37 -6.81 -7.32
CA LEU A 306 8.46 -5.69 -7.09
C LEU A 306 7.42 -6.02 -6.02
N TRP A 307 6.83 -7.22 -6.04
CA TRP A 307 5.86 -7.61 -5.02
C TRP A 307 6.51 -7.66 -3.64
N ARG A 308 7.72 -8.21 -3.54
CA ARG A 308 8.48 -8.25 -2.28
C ARG A 308 8.83 -6.86 -1.78
N TYR A 309 9.07 -5.90 -2.68
CA TYR A 309 9.33 -4.52 -2.34
C TYR A 309 8.08 -3.76 -1.90
N THR A 310 6.97 -3.92 -2.63
CA THR A 310 5.74 -3.16 -2.39
C THR A 310 4.92 -3.71 -1.23
N TYR A 311 4.83 -5.04 -1.12
CA TYR A 311 3.89 -5.75 -0.24
C TYR A 311 4.56 -6.74 0.72
N GLY A 312 5.87 -6.96 0.60
CA GLY A 312 6.58 -7.95 1.41
C GLY A 312 6.03 -9.37 1.19
N ALA A 313 5.65 -10.05 2.28
CA ALA A 313 5.07 -11.39 2.25
C ALA A 313 3.53 -11.40 2.37
N ALA A 314 2.88 -10.23 2.23
CA ALA A 314 1.44 -10.11 2.42
C ALA A 314 0.62 -10.79 1.30
N GLU A 315 -0.61 -11.18 1.66
CA GLU A 315 -1.62 -11.66 0.71
C GLU A 315 -2.39 -10.48 0.11
N LEU A 316 -2.60 -10.48 -1.21
CA LEU A 316 -3.39 -9.48 -1.91
C LEU A 316 -4.76 -10.03 -2.34
N GLU A 317 -5.76 -9.17 -2.38
CA GLU A 317 -7.05 -9.49 -2.99
C GLU A 317 -6.93 -9.56 -4.52
N ALA A 318 -7.76 -10.38 -5.17
CA ALA A 318 -7.65 -10.68 -6.59
C ALA A 318 -7.65 -9.44 -7.49
N GLY A 319 -8.50 -8.44 -7.19
CA GLY A 319 -8.56 -7.21 -7.97
C GLY A 319 -7.25 -6.42 -7.95
N GLU A 320 -6.57 -6.36 -6.80
CA GLU A 320 -5.31 -5.65 -6.65
C GLU A 320 -4.16 -6.42 -7.29
N ALA A 321 -4.11 -7.74 -7.06
CA ALA A 321 -3.09 -8.59 -7.67
C ALA A 321 -3.15 -8.53 -9.21
N ILE A 322 -4.34 -8.52 -9.81
CA ILE A 322 -4.52 -8.44 -11.26
C ILE A 322 -4.01 -7.11 -11.81
N ILE A 323 -4.32 -5.98 -11.14
CA ILE A 323 -3.84 -4.66 -11.55
C ILE A 323 -2.31 -4.62 -11.52
N PHE A 324 -1.72 -5.09 -10.42
CA PHE A 324 -0.27 -5.15 -10.26
C PHE A 324 0.41 -6.07 -11.29
N ALA A 325 -0.21 -7.21 -11.60
CA ALA A 325 0.28 -8.12 -12.63
C ALA A 325 0.21 -7.51 -14.04
N ASN A 326 -0.84 -6.77 -14.35
CA ASN A 326 -0.96 -6.03 -15.61
C ASN A 326 0.14 -4.97 -15.75
N GLY A 327 0.45 -4.24 -14.67
CA GLY A 327 1.52 -3.23 -14.63
C GLY A 327 2.93 -3.79 -14.86
N THR A 328 3.13 -5.09 -14.62
CA THR A 328 4.40 -5.82 -14.82
C THR A 328 4.43 -6.70 -16.08
N HIS A 329 3.35 -6.66 -16.87
CA HIS A 329 3.15 -7.48 -18.07
C HIS A 329 3.19 -8.99 -17.81
N VAL A 330 2.56 -9.43 -16.71
CA VAL A 330 2.46 -10.84 -16.35
C VAL A 330 1.01 -11.25 -16.14
N GLU A 331 0.66 -12.46 -16.58
CA GLU A 331 -0.65 -13.06 -16.30
C GLU A 331 -0.61 -13.85 -14.99
N LEU A 332 -1.59 -13.62 -14.10
CA LEU A 332 -1.73 -14.42 -12.87
C LEU A 332 -2.43 -15.75 -13.15
N ASP A 333 -3.56 -15.69 -13.84
CA ASP A 333 -4.39 -16.83 -14.17
C ASP A 333 -4.31 -17.09 -15.69
N GLY A 334 -3.86 -18.28 -16.09
CA GLY A 334 -3.74 -18.66 -17.50
C GLY A 334 -2.89 -19.93 -17.68
N PRO A 335 -2.78 -20.48 -18.90
CA PRO A 335 -1.95 -21.66 -19.17
C PRO A 335 -0.47 -21.46 -18.81
N LEU A 336 0.02 -20.22 -18.95
CA LEU A 336 1.37 -19.78 -18.55
C LEU A 336 1.34 -18.81 -17.36
N GLY A 337 0.21 -18.76 -16.63
CA GLY A 337 0.02 -17.83 -15.53
C GLY A 337 0.87 -18.19 -14.31
N LEU A 338 1.28 -17.18 -13.53
CA LEU A 338 2.12 -17.39 -12.34
C LEU A 338 1.47 -18.22 -11.23
N SER A 339 0.14 -18.42 -11.28
CA SER A 339 -0.61 -19.22 -10.30
C SER A 339 -0.91 -20.65 -10.74
N THR A 340 -0.53 -21.02 -11.96
CA THR A 340 -0.88 -22.32 -12.57
C THR A 340 0.28 -23.32 -12.46
N GLY A 341 -0.04 -24.60 -12.21
CA GLY A 341 0.92 -25.71 -12.21
C GLY A 341 1.55 -26.03 -10.85
N SER A 342 2.32 -27.11 -10.80
CA SER A 342 3.05 -27.54 -9.59
C SER A 342 4.11 -26.52 -9.17
N ARG A 343 4.70 -25.83 -10.16
CA ARG A 343 5.74 -24.82 -9.99
C ARG A 343 5.19 -23.38 -9.93
N ALA A 344 3.93 -23.16 -9.57
CA ALA A 344 3.36 -21.80 -9.48
C ALA A 344 4.16 -20.90 -8.51
N LEU A 345 4.49 -19.67 -8.95
CA LEU A 345 5.16 -18.63 -8.14
C LEU A 345 4.20 -17.97 -7.14
N VAL A 346 2.92 -17.95 -7.48
CA VAL A 346 1.85 -17.33 -6.69
C VAL A 346 0.83 -18.40 -6.31
N GLU A 347 0.46 -18.49 -5.04
CA GLU A 347 -0.64 -19.32 -4.59
C GLU A 347 -1.95 -18.53 -4.67
N LYS A 348 -2.95 -19.10 -5.36
CA LYS A 348 -4.33 -18.58 -5.35
C LYS A 348 -5.18 -19.35 -4.35
N LYS A 349 -5.65 -18.66 -3.31
CA LYS A 349 -6.63 -19.18 -2.34
C LYS A 349 -7.92 -18.36 -2.41
N LYS A 350 -8.97 -18.94 -3.00
CA LYS A 350 -10.25 -18.26 -3.26
C LYS A 350 -10.05 -16.97 -4.06
N ALA A 351 -10.28 -15.81 -3.44
CA ALA A 351 -10.15 -14.48 -4.03
C ALA A 351 -8.84 -13.77 -3.62
N LYS A 352 -7.85 -14.51 -3.10
CA LYS A 352 -6.59 -13.96 -2.63
C LYS A 352 -5.38 -14.62 -3.31
N TYR A 353 -4.33 -13.83 -3.50
CA TYR A 353 -3.04 -14.25 -4.03
C TYR A 353 -1.95 -14.03 -3.00
N LYS A 354 -1.06 -15.02 -2.86
CA LYS A 354 0.10 -14.98 -1.95
C LYS A 354 1.35 -15.42 -2.70
N LEU A 355 2.48 -14.73 -2.52
CA LEU A 355 3.76 -15.24 -3.02
C LEU A 355 4.14 -16.53 -2.30
N ARG A 356 4.63 -17.50 -3.07
CA ARG A 356 5.26 -18.70 -2.51
C ARG A 356 6.75 -18.48 -2.28
N ASP A 357 7.25 -19.04 -1.19
CA ASP A 357 8.65 -18.97 -0.77
C ASP A 357 9.50 -20.11 -1.39
N PHE A 358 10.83 -20.01 -1.28
CA PHE A 358 11.79 -21.07 -1.61
C PHE A 358 11.52 -22.36 -0.83
N ILE A 359 10.98 -22.30 0.39
CA ILE A 359 10.62 -23.50 1.17
C ILE A 359 9.47 -24.26 0.50
N GLU A 360 8.48 -23.53 -0.02
CA GLU A 360 7.25 -24.10 -0.59
C GLU A 360 7.45 -24.62 -2.01
N ARG A 361 8.36 -24.02 -2.79
CA ARG A 361 8.61 -24.38 -4.20
C ARG A 361 9.90 -25.15 -4.42
N GLY A 362 10.96 -24.84 -3.68
CA GLY A 362 12.33 -25.29 -3.97
C GLY A 362 12.57 -26.80 -3.82
N GLY A 363 11.61 -27.54 -3.25
CA GLY A 363 11.67 -29.00 -3.16
C GLY A 363 11.37 -29.73 -4.48
N ASP A 364 10.81 -29.06 -5.48
CA ASP A 364 10.60 -29.63 -6.82
C ASP A 364 11.96 -29.75 -7.53
N ASP A 365 12.30 -30.95 -7.98
CA ASP A 365 13.61 -31.27 -8.55
C ASP A 365 13.85 -30.60 -9.92
N ASP A 366 12.77 -30.26 -10.61
CA ASP A 366 12.80 -29.61 -11.91
C ASP A 366 12.65 -28.08 -11.82
N LEU A 367 12.53 -27.52 -10.60
CA LEU A 367 12.38 -26.07 -10.44
C LEU A 367 13.65 -25.37 -10.90
N GLY A 368 13.50 -24.51 -11.90
CA GLY A 368 14.64 -23.82 -12.48
C GLY A 368 15.54 -24.74 -13.31
N LEU A 369 15.03 -25.86 -13.88
CA LEU A 369 15.62 -26.68 -14.97
C LEU A 369 14.86 -26.51 -16.32
N PRO A 370 15.51 -26.74 -17.49
CA PRO A 370 14.99 -26.29 -18.78
C PRO A 370 13.77 -27.11 -19.07
N ASP A 371 12.70 -26.47 -19.53
CA ASP A 371 11.61 -27.26 -20.05
C ASP A 371 12.12 -27.95 -21.33
N GLU A 372 12.21 -29.28 -21.25
CA GLU A 372 12.70 -30.14 -22.33
C GLU A 372 11.85 -30.00 -23.61
N ASN A 373 10.62 -29.49 -23.51
CA ASN A 373 9.67 -29.40 -24.62
C ASN A 373 9.62 -28.05 -25.32
N THR A 374 9.92 -26.94 -24.64
CA THR A 374 9.70 -25.57 -25.18
C THR A 374 10.98 -24.78 -25.42
N GLY A 375 12.10 -25.16 -24.79
CA GLY A 375 13.37 -24.44 -24.91
C GLY A 375 13.33 -23.00 -24.38
N GLU A 376 12.29 -22.62 -23.63
CA GLU A 376 12.12 -21.27 -23.10
C GLU A 376 13.11 -20.99 -21.96
N THR A 377 13.56 -19.73 -21.90
CA THR A 377 14.48 -19.24 -20.87
C THR A 377 13.76 -19.16 -19.53
N ARG A 378 14.31 -19.80 -18.50
CA ARG A 378 13.68 -19.86 -17.17
C ARG A 378 13.69 -18.54 -16.44
N ALA A 379 12.72 -18.38 -15.56
CA ALA A 379 12.69 -17.29 -14.61
C ALA A 379 13.89 -17.39 -13.65
N THR A 380 14.63 -16.32 -13.50
CA THR A 380 15.82 -16.23 -12.62
C THR A 380 15.44 -16.53 -11.17
N ILE A 381 14.21 -16.16 -10.76
CA ILE A 381 13.68 -16.42 -9.42
C ILE A 381 13.50 -17.92 -9.13
N ASP A 382 13.17 -18.73 -10.14
CA ASP A 382 12.97 -20.18 -9.94
C ASP A 382 14.31 -20.87 -9.67
N VAL A 383 15.35 -20.47 -10.40
CA VAL A 383 16.73 -20.91 -10.14
C VAL A 383 17.16 -20.49 -8.73
N LEU A 384 16.86 -19.24 -8.33
CA LEU A 384 17.22 -18.74 -7.01
C LEU A 384 16.52 -19.52 -5.89
N HIS A 385 15.22 -19.78 -6.00
CA HIS A 385 14.46 -20.53 -5.00
C HIS A 385 14.97 -21.97 -4.86
N ARG A 386 15.26 -22.65 -5.98
CA ARG A 386 15.86 -23.99 -5.93
C ARG A 386 17.24 -23.98 -5.28
N LEU A 387 18.07 -22.99 -5.62
CA LEU A 387 19.41 -22.86 -5.05
C LEU A 387 19.38 -22.59 -3.54
N LEU A 388 18.48 -21.74 -3.07
CA LEU A 388 18.27 -21.48 -1.63
C LEU A 388 17.83 -22.74 -0.89
N TRP A 389 16.93 -23.52 -1.48
CA TRP A 389 16.46 -24.77 -0.89
C TRP A 389 17.58 -25.82 -0.81
N LEU A 390 18.37 -25.97 -1.88
CA LEU A 390 19.54 -26.85 -1.90
C LEU A 390 20.58 -26.41 -0.86
N LEU A 391 20.80 -25.11 -0.68
CA LEU A 391 21.73 -24.59 0.33
C LEU A 391 21.32 -25.00 1.76
N GLU A 392 20.02 -25.09 2.05
CA GLU A 392 19.54 -25.48 3.38
C GLU A 392 19.42 -27.00 3.58
N LYS A 393 18.99 -27.74 2.56
CA LYS A 393 18.62 -29.16 2.70
C LYS A 393 19.63 -30.12 2.10
N ARG A 394 20.25 -29.77 0.96
CA ARG A 394 21.15 -30.65 0.19
C ARG A 394 22.30 -29.88 -0.49
N PRO A 395 23.24 -29.28 0.27
CA PRO A 395 24.36 -28.52 -0.31
C PRO A 395 25.22 -29.26 -1.36
N PRO A 396 25.45 -30.59 -1.28
CA PRO A 396 26.29 -31.30 -2.26
C PRO A 396 25.75 -31.30 -3.69
N LEU A 397 24.46 -31.08 -3.91
CA LEU A 397 23.82 -31.13 -5.23
C LEU A 397 23.88 -29.78 -5.98
N ILE A 398 24.38 -28.72 -5.33
CA ILE A 398 24.45 -27.38 -5.93
C ILE A 398 25.31 -27.34 -7.22
N PRO A 399 26.51 -27.95 -7.26
CA PRO A 399 27.35 -27.90 -8.46
C PRO A 399 26.71 -28.58 -9.68
N GLU A 400 26.02 -29.70 -9.46
CA GLU A 400 25.26 -30.43 -10.49
C GLU A 400 24.11 -29.56 -11.01
N PHE A 401 23.31 -29.00 -10.09
CA PHE A 401 22.22 -28.10 -10.46
C PHE A 401 22.70 -26.87 -11.23
N ILE A 402 23.82 -26.24 -10.86
CA ILE A 402 24.35 -25.07 -11.59
C ILE A 402 24.81 -25.48 -13.01
N ALA A 403 25.42 -26.66 -13.14
CA ALA A 403 25.86 -27.19 -14.43
C ALA A 403 24.67 -27.46 -15.38
N ASP A 404 23.58 -28.01 -14.85
CA ASP A 404 22.36 -28.30 -15.61
C ASP A 404 21.53 -27.05 -15.87
N ALA A 405 21.47 -26.15 -14.88
CA ALA A 405 20.64 -24.96 -14.96
C ALA A 405 21.25 -23.86 -15.83
N GLN A 406 22.59 -23.80 -15.92
CA GLN A 406 23.38 -22.77 -16.61
C GLN A 406 22.89 -21.32 -16.41
N PRO A 407 22.70 -20.86 -15.16
CA PRO A 407 22.14 -19.54 -14.92
C PRO A 407 23.13 -18.42 -15.24
N ASN A 408 22.60 -17.26 -15.61
CA ASN A 408 23.39 -16.04 -15.66
C ASN A 408 23.75 -15.61 -14.22
N LEU A 409 24.99 -15.89 -13.82
CA LEU A 409 25.48 -15.64 -12.46
C LEU A 409 25.41 -14.16 -12.05
N ASP A 410 25.61 -13.24 -12.98
CA ASP A 410 25.53 -11.79 -12.72
C ASP A 410 24.08 -11.38 -12.41
N GLN A 411 23.11 -11.87 -13.19
CA GLN A 411 21.68 -11.62 -12.96
C GLN A 411 21.19 -12.27 -11.66
N LEU A 412 21.56 -13.52 -11.41
CA LEU A 412 21.19 -14.25 -10.20
C LEU A 412 21.71 -13.55 -8.94
N ARG A 413 22.96 -13.08 -8.98
CA ARG A 413 23.56 -12.31 -7.87
C ARG A 413 22.81 -11.02 -7.62
N LEU A 414 22.46 -10.32 -8.70
CA LEU A 414 21.77 -9.04 -8.63
C LEU A 414 20.37 -9.19 -8.03
N VAL A 415 19.62 -10.24 -8.41
CA VAL A 415 18.32 -10.57 -7.80
C VAL A 415 18.49 -10.92 -6.32
N ALA A 416 19.48 -11.75 -5.99
CA ALA A 416 19.74 -12.12 -4.59
C ALA A 416 20.10 -10.91 -3.73
N GLN A 417 20.88 -9.97 -4.26
CA GLN A 417 21.22 -8.72 -3.56
C GLN A 417 20.04 -7.77 -3.44
N ALA A 418 19.16 -7.68 -4.45
CA ALA A 418 17.93 -6.90 -4.36
C ALA A 418 16.98 -7.48 -3.29
N LEU A 419 16.88 -8.81 -3.21
CA LEU A 419 16.04 -9.52 -2.24
C LEU A 419 16.63 -9.57 -0.81
N ALA A 420 17.95 -9.44 -0.66
CA ALA A 420 18.63 -9.37 0.64
C ALA A 420 18.90 -7.94 1.12
N GLY A 421 18.80 -6.96 0.22
CA GLY A 421 19.31 -5.61 0.41
C GLY A 421 18.51 -4.78 1.43
N PRO A 422 19.14 -3.74 2.00
CA PRO A 422 18.46 -2.81 2.92
C PRO A 422 17.31 -2.04 2.26
N ALA A 423 17.25 -1.99 0.93
CA ALA A 423 16.14 -1.37 0.20
C ALA A 423 14.80 -2.09 0.42
N LEU A 424 14.80 -3.38 0.77
CA LEU A 424 13.58 -4.09 1.20
C LEU A 424 13.26 -3.90 2.68
N LYS A 425 14.17 -3.31 3.45
CA LYS A 425 13.88 -2.77 4.78
C LYS A 425 13.31 -1.36 4.59
N GLY A 426 12.16 -1.28 3.92
CA GLY A 426 11.40 -0.04 3.84
C GLY A 426 11.12 0.45 5.25
N CYS A 427 11.60 1.65 5.56
CA CYS A 427 11.60 2.30 6.86
C CYS A 427 12.48 1.64 7.94
N GLU A 428 13.04 2.48 8.81
CA GLU A 428 13.60 2.11 10.11
C GLU A 428 12.54 1.37 10.95
N LEU A 429 12.40 0.08 10.67
CA LEU A 429 11.68 -0.86 11.50
C LEU A 429 12.72 -1.55 12.37
N GLU A 430 12.93 -0.98 13.56
CA GLU A 430 13.51 -1.75 14.66
C GLU A 430 12.64 -2.99 14.88
N ASN A 431 13.27 -4.16 14.77
CA ASN A 431 12.74 -5.48 15.14
C ASN A 431 11.68 -6.12 14.23
N ILE A 432 11.92 -6.19 12.92
CA ILE A 432 11.39 -7.30 12.11
C ILE A 432 12.47 -8.37 11.99
N SER A 433 12.24 -9.53 12.60
CA SER A 433 13.08 -10.71 12.36
C SER A 433 13.14 -10.98 10.85
N PRO A 434 14.34 -11.10 10.25
CA PRO A 434 14.45 -11.33 8.82
C PRO A 434 13.65 -12.58 8.44
N THR A 435 12.91 -12.51 7.32
CA THR A 435 12.21 -13.70 6.82
C THR A 435 13.21 -14.84 6.60
N ALA A 436 12.75 -16.09 6.68
CA ALA A 436 13.61 -17.27 6.47
C ALA A 436 14.43 -17.13 5.17
N GLU A 437 13.79 -16.60 4.14
CA GLU A 437 14.40 -16.28 2.85
C GLU A 437 15.46 -15.17 2.91
N GLN A 438 15.24 -14.06 3.62
CA GLN A 438 16.27 -13.02 3.78
C GLN A 438 17.52 -13.56 4.51
N SER A 439 17.32 -14.44 5.49
CA SER A 439 18.42 -15.13 6.18
C SER A 439 19.17 -16.08 5.23
N ALA A 440 18.44 -16.86 4.43
CA ALA A 440 19.02 -17.77 3.44
C ALA A 440 19.79 -17.00 2.34
N LEU A 441 19.23 -15.89 1.84
CA LEU A 441 19.88 -15.02 0.85
C LEU A 441 21.14 -14.36 1.41
N SER A 442 21.11 -13.89 2.67
CA SER A 442 22.30 -13.33 3.32
C SER A 442 23.42 -14.35 3.45
N LYS A 443 23.09 -15.61 3.80
CA LYS A 443 24.06 -16.72 3.82
C LYS A 443 24.61 -17.07 2.44
N LEU A 444 23.76 -17.05 1.42
CA LEU A 444 24.16 -17.28 0.03
C LEU A 444 25.14 -16.22 -0.44
N LEU A 445 24.82 -14.94 -0.25
CA LEU A 445 25.69 -13.83 -0.65
C LEU A 445 27.02 -13.82 0.10
N ALA A 446 27.02 -14.14 1.40
CA ALA A 446 28.25 -14.28 2.19
C ALA A 446 29.16 -15.41 1.68
N ASN A 447 28.58 -16.47 1.11
CA ASN A 447 29.31 -17.65 0.63
C ASN A 447 29.37 -17.75 -0.89
N TRP A 448 29.05 -16.68 -1.63
CA TRP A 448 28.81 -16.69 -3.08
C TRP A 448 29.93 -17.37 -3.87
N SER A 449 31.20 -17.00 -3.63
CA SER A 449 32.35 -17.61 -4.34
C SER A 449 32.48 -19.10 -4.04
N THR A 450 32.19 -19.53 -2.82
CA THR A 450 32.35 -20.93 -2.39
C THR A 450 31.24 -21.81 -2.98
N VAL A 451 30.04 -21.26 -3.11
CA VAL A 451 28.86 -21.97 -3.62
C VAL A 451 28.85 -22.02 -5.16
N MET A 452 29.23 -20.94 -5.83
CA MET A 452 29.12 -20.83 -7.29
C MET A 452 30.39 -21.21 -8.05
N GLU A 453 31.60 -21.07 -7.46
CA GLU A 453 32.87 -21.39 -8.16
C GLU A 453 33.42 -22.78 -7.79
N GLY A 454 32.82 -23.49 -6.82
CA GLY A 454 33.28 -24.80 -6.36
C GLY A 454 34.67 -24.79 -5.71
N LYS A 455 35.08 -25.92 -5.09
CA LYS A 455 36.42 -26.04 -4.49
C LYS A 455 37.57 -25.93 -5.51
N ALA A 456 37.34 -26.34 -6.76
CA ALA A 456 38.36 -26.42 -7.81
C ALA A 456 38.86 -25.04 -8.31
N ALA A 457 37.98 -24.05 -8.48
CA ALA A 457 38.37 -22.71 -8.94
C ALA A 457 39.21 -21.93 -7.89
N ARG A 458 39.05 -22.29 -6.60
CA ARG A 458 39.84 -21.72 -5.50
C ARG A 458 41.28 -22.24 -5.48
N GLU A 459 41.51 -23.48 -5.92
CA GLU A 459 42.86 -24.03 -6.07
C GLU A 459 43.55 -23.42 -7.29
N ASP A 460 42.87 -23.27 -8.43
CA ASP A 460 43.45 -22.64 -9.62
C ASP A 460 43.79 -21.15 -9.44
N ARG A 461 42.96 -20.36 -8.73
CA ARG A 461 43.31 -18.96 -8.39
C ARG A 461 44.46 -18.87 -7.39
N ARG A 462 44.58 -19.81 -6.44
CA ARG A 462 45.72 -19.86 -5.49
C ARG A 462 47.01 -20.24 -6.20
N VAL A 463 46.96 -21.20 -7.13
CA VAL A 463 48.10 -21.63 -7.94
C VAL A 463 48.51 -20.51 -8.91
N GLY A 464 47.55 -19.81 -9.52
CA GLY A 464 47.80 -18.66 -10.39
C GLY A 464 48.37 -17.42 -9.68
N GLN A 465 48.07 -17.21 -8.40
CA GLN A 465 48.71 -16.15 -7.60
C GLN A 465 50.10 -16.55 -7.07
N GLN A 466 50.38 -17.84 -6.89
CA GLN A 466 51.72 -18.32 -6.53
C GLN A 466 52.68 -18.38 -7.72
N SER A 467 52.19 -18.53 -8.95
CA SER A 467 53.02 -18.54 -10.16
C SER A 467 53.45 -17.16 -10.68
N LEU A 468 52.90 -16.07 -10.12
CA LEU A 468 53.30 -14.68 -10.42
C LEU A 468 54.31 -14.11 -9.41
N GLY A 469 54.85 -14.94 -8.52
CA GLY A 469 55.85 -14.56 -7.52
C GLY A 469 57.19 -15.27 -7.72
N ILE A 470 57.82 -15.10 -8.89
CA ILE A 470 59.29 -15.21 -9.08
C ILE A 470 59.73 -14.10 -10.03
#